data_AF-A0A433QRA9-F1
#
_entry.id   AF-A0A433QRA9-F1
#
_cell.length_a   1.000
_cell.length_b   1.000
_cell.length_c   1.000
_cell.angle_alpha   90.00
_cell.angle_beta   90.00
_cell.angle_gamma   90.00
#
_symmetry.space_group_name_H-M   'P 1'
#
loop_
_entity.id
_entity.type
_entity.pdbx_description
1 polymer ?
#
loop_
_entity_poly.entity_id
_entity_poly.type
_entity_poly.pdbx_seq_one_letter_code
_entity_poly.pdbx_strand_id
1 'polypeptide(L)'
;MKLMGGYDFPGSNSGIDLHALTGWIPEHIFINDKNFVRDNVWKRLLAGQKYGDALITIATGELTDADADAIGLVPTHAYAVLDIRETLGRRFLQVKNPWSHKRWTGPFSHMDAASWTPELMRALDYDYRTAAQKDDGIFWIDFDSMCANFDSIHMNWSPELFKYKSSIHSPWPSNMGPKKDVYNLGYNPQFSLEVTVNDPKPAAVWLLLSKHITIKEENKDYITLHLYAGTNGERVFYPGNPMKEGTYVNSPHILVRFNAPQGTSRYTIVVSQHEKLRSLNFTLRAYCMSAFNLMEVPKKYSFEQKIPGQWTEQTAGGNTSNATYMNNPQWRLTIPPASGPVAPGTLYHAMAILILEAPRTFAVHVKLVQGGKRVASVSMKDIVVQSGDYRHGFCYCEVPDLRPGDYTVVASTFEAGLLNKFFLTIGCSTKFLVTPIPLEGAGMFSKIVNGEWIVGVSAMGCSSNGGYNRNPRYQLDVRELTTVRVRLQTPDIKPIPTTNVTIFERNGAGKPFVKEVATSGPYTNAIQGVATNDV
;
A
#
# COMPACT_ATOMS: atom_id res chain seq x y z
N MET A 1 -19.04 18.64 25.50
CA MET A 1 -19.42 19.95 24.91
C MET A 1 -18.30 20.99 24.96
N LYS A 2 -17.78 21.41 26.13
CA LYS A 2 -16.66 22.40 26.19
C LYS A 2 -15.44 21.99 25.35
N LEU A 3 -15.07 20.70 25.38
CA LEU A 3 -14.00 20.12 24.56
C LEU A 3 -14.29 20.14 23.04
N MET A 4 -15.56 20.24 22.65
CA MET A 4 -16.02 20.25 21.26
C MET A 4 -16.34 21.67 20.76
N GLY A 5 -15.92 22.70 21.50
CA GLY A 5 -16.07 24.10 21.08
C GLY A 5 -17.44 24.73 21.35
N GLY A 6 -18.31 24.09 22.12
CA GLY A 6 -19.60 24.68 22.55
C GLY A 6 -20.79 23.74 22.40
N TYR A 7 -22.00 24.30 22.43
CA TYR A 7 -23.28 23.59 22.24
C TYR A 7 -23.71 23.47 20.77
N ASP A 8 -23.11 24.27 19.89
CA ASP A 8 -23.29 24.19 18.44
C ASP A 8 -22.51 22.98 17.89
N PHE A 9 -22.97 21.80 18.24
CA PHE A 9 -22.33 20.52 17.93
C PHE A 9 -23.19 19.82 16.87
N PRO A 10 -22.66 19.59 15.65
CA PRO A 10 -23.37 18.77 14.67
C PRO A 10 -23.46 17.37 15.26
N GLY A 11 -24.66 16.80 15.32
CA GLY A 11 -24.97 15.58 16.09
C GLY A 11 -23.95 14.45 16.01
N SER A 12 -23.96 13.58 17.03
CA SER A 12 -22.99 12.48 17.18
C SER A 12 -23.64 11.11 17.09
N ASN A 13 -22.78 10.11 16.95
CA ASN A 13 -23.13 8.73 17.16
C ASN A 13 -22.97 8.40 18.66
N SER A 14 -23.98 7.77 19.26
CA SER A 14 -23.95 7.30 20.65
C SER A 14 -22.70 6.46 20.99
N GLY A 15 -22.17 5.69 20.03
CA GLY A 15 -20.94 4.93 20.21
C GLY A 15 -19.72 5.81 20.52
N ILE A 16 -19.60 6.97 19.86
CA ILE A 16 -18.52 7.94 20.08
C ILE A 16 -18.71 8.60 21.45
N ASP A 17 -19.94 8.99 21.77
CA ASP A 17 -20.26 9.69 23.02
C ASP A 17 -20.01 8.78 24.24
N LEU A 18 -20.47 7.53 24.16
CA LEU A 18 -20.23 6.53 25.20
C LEU A 18 -18.73 6.24 25.34
N HIS A 19 -17.96 6.19 24.25
CA HIS A 19 -16.50 6.05 24.34
C HIS A 19 -15.87 7.24 25.07
N ALA A 20 -16.30 8.46 24.78
CA ALA A 20 -15.79 9.66 25.45
C ALA A 20 -16.12 9.69 26.95
N LEU A 21 -17.28 9.15 27.36
CA LEU A 21 -17.73 9.11 28.75
C LEU A 21 -17.11 7.97 29.56
N THR A 22 -16.90 6.81 28.94
CA THR A 22 -16.56 5.57 29.66
C THR A 22 -15.18 5.03 29.33
N GLY A 23 -14.58 5.43 28.21
CA GLY A 23 -13.40 4.80 27.64
C GLY A 23 -13.65 3.42 27.01
N TRP A 24 -14.91 2.95 26.97
CA TRP A 24 -15.26 1.63 26.44
C TRP A 24 -15.12 1.57 24.92
N ILE A 25 -14.74 0.40 24.41
CA ILE A 25 -14.34 0.19 23.01
C ILE A 25 -15.56 0.31 22.10
N PRO A 26 -15.66 1.35 21.25
CA PRO A 26 -16.83 1.55 20.43
C PRO A 26 -16.80 0.64 19.21
N GLU A 27 -17.95 0.06 18.90
CA GLU A 27 -18.23 -0.72 17.70
C GLU A 27 -19.51 -0.22 17.06
N HIS A 28 -19.44 0.03 15.75
CA HIS A 28 -20.58 0.39 14.93
C HIS A 28 -20.92 -0.77 14.00
N ILE A 29 -22.15 -1.27 14.10
CA ILE A 29 -22.71 -2.33 13.26
C ILE A 29 -23.82 -1.72 12.41
N PHE A 30 -23.63 -1.69 11.10
CA PHE A 30 -24.66 -1.29 10.15
C PHE A 30 -25.57 -2.49 9.85
N ILE A 31 -26.89 -2.31 10.03
CA ILE A 31 -27.87 -3.39 9.84
C ILE A 31 -28.03 -3.76 8.36
N ASN A 32 -27.93 -2.78 7.47
CA ASN A 32 -28.07 -2.95 6.02
C ASN A 32 -26.75 -3.33 5.31
N ASP A 33 -25.66 -3.62 6.05
CA ASP A 33 -24.39 -4.05 5.46
C ASP A 33 -24.48 -5.49 4.93
N LYS A 34 -23.83 -5.76 3.79
CA LYS A 34 -23.79 -7.10 3.16
C LYS A 34 -23.25 -8.21 4.07
N ASN A 35 -22.44 -7.87 5.08
CA ASN A 35 -21.85 -8.81 6.03
C ASN A 35 -22.67 -8.93 7.33
N PHE A 36 -23.83 -8.27 7.42
CA PHE A 36 -24.68 -8.36 8.60
C PHE A 36 -25.35 -9.74 8.69
N VAL A 37 -24.94 -10.52 9.69
CA VAL A 37 -25.52 -11.84 9.98
C VAL A 37 -26.32 -11.77 11.27
N ARG A 38 -27.65 -11.73 11.14
CA ARG A 38 -28.63 -11.56 12.23
C ARG A 38 -28.33 -12.41 13.46
N ASP A 39 -28.18 -13.73 13.27
CA ASP A 39 -27.95 -14.66 14.38
C ASP A 39 -26.64 -14.41 15.14
N ASN A 40 -25.58 -14.04 14.41
CA ASN A 40 -24.30 -13.74 15.04
C ASN A 40 -24.37 -12.43 15.82
N VAL A 41 -25.02 -11.41 15.28
CA VAL A 41 -25.22 -10.14 15.97
C VAL A 41 -26.09 -10.34 17.22
N TRP A 42 -27.20 -11.07 17.12
CA TRP A 42 -28.06 -11.39 18.26
C TRP A 42 -27.29 -12.06 19.40
N LYS A 43 -26.54 -13.13 19.10
CA LYS A 43 -25.71 -13.84 20.10
C LYS A 43 -24.74 -12.90 20.80
N ARG A 44 -24.18 -11.93 20.08
CA ARG A 44 -23.25 -10.95 20.62
C ARG A 44 -23.94 -9.92 21.52
N LEU A 45 -25.10 -9.42 21.11
CA LEU A 45 -25.90 -8.51 21.93
C LEU A 45 -26.29 -9.18 23.26
N LEU A 46 -26.82 -10.40 23.18
CA LEU A 46 -27.21 -11.18 24.34
C LEU A 46 -26.01 -11.48 25.26
N ALA A 47 -24.87 -11.88 24.69
CA ALA A 47 -23.66 -12.11 25.48
C ALA A 47 -23.15 -10.83 26.16
N GLY A 48 -23.08 -9.71 25.43
CA GLY A 48 -22.63 -8.43 25.98
C GLY A 48 -23.51 -7.93 27.12
N GLN A 49 -24.84 -8.07 26.99
CA GLN A 49 -25.78 -7.69 28.04
C GLN A 49 -25.70 -8.62 29.26
N LYS A 50 -25.68 -9.95 29.05
CA LYS A 50 -25.69 -10.94 30.14
C LYS A 50 -24.55 -10.77 31.13
N TYR A 51 -23.37 -10.39 30.67
CA TYR A 51 -22.19 -10.22 31.51
C TYR A 51 -21.95 -8.77 31.94
N GLY A 52 -22.79 -7.82 31.49
CA GLY A 52 -22.58 -6.38 31.74
C GLY A 52 -21.35 -5.83 31.01
N ASP A 53 -20.90 -6.53 29.97
CA ASP A 53 -19.66 -6.26 29.26
C ASP A 53 -19.83 -5.29 28.09
N ALA A 54 -21.07 -4.93 27.75
CA ALA A 54 -21.37 -3.96 26.70
C ALA A 54 -22.53 -3.01 27.05
N LEU A 55 -22.34 -1.74 26.73
CA LEU A 55 -23.44 -0.76 26.63
C LEU A 55 -23.96 -0.77 25.19
N ILE A 56 -25.27 -0.88 25.04
CA ILE A 56 -25.91 -1.11 23.74
C ILE A 56 -26.89 0.02 23.45
N THR A 57 -26.79 0.58 22.26
CA THR A 57 -27.76 1.53 21.71
C THR A 57 -28.10 1.17 20.28
N ILE A 58 -29.28 1.57 19.83
CA ILE A 58 -29.74 1.40 18.44
C ILE A 58 -30.16 2.77 17.90
N ALA A 59 -29.97 3.00 16.61
CA ALA A 59 -30.27 4.27 15.98
C ALA A 59 -31.08 4.10 14.70
N THR A 60 -32.08 4.96 14.55
CA THR A 60 -32.89 5.08 13.34
C THR A 60 -32.16 5.92 12.29
N GLY A 61 -32.46 5.63 11.03
CA GLY A 61 -32.02 6.43 9.89
C GLY A 61 -32.92 7.63 9.62
N GLU A 62 -32.86 8.11 8.38
CA GLU A 62 -33.87 9.03 7.87
C GLU A 62 -35.23 8.30 7.78
N LEU A 63 -36.28 8.92 8.32
CA LEU A 63 -37.65 8.46 8.21
C LEU A 63 -38.50 9.67 7.80
N THR A 64 -39.54 9.45 6.99
CA THR A 64 -40.53 10.50 6.74
C THR A 64 -41.35 10.74 8.02
N ASP A 65 -41.88 11.95 8.21
CA ASP A 65 -42.72 12.24 9.37
C ASP A 65 -43.92 11.29 9.47
N ALA A 66 -44.51 10.93 8.32
CA ALA A 66 -45.61 9.98 8.24
C ALA A 66 -45.21 8.57 8.70
N ASP A 67 -44.06 8.05 8.25
CA ASP A 67 -43.57 6.74 8.66
C ASP A 67 -43.19 6.73 10.15
N ALA A 68 -42.50 7.78 10.60
CA ALA A 68 -42.08 7.98 11.98
C ALA A 68 -43.27 7.99 12.94
N ASP A 69 -44.35 8.68 12.60
CA ASP A 69 -45.57 8.71 13.41
C ASP A 69 -46.36 7.40 13.32
N ALA A 70 -46.38 6.73 12.16
CA ALA A 70 -47.04 5.44 12.00
C ALA A 70 -46.42 4.34 12.88
N ILE A 71 -45.09 4.30 12.96
CA ILE A 71 -44.33 3.27 13.71
C ILE A 71 -43.93 3.72 15.12
N GLY A 72 -44.13 5.00 15.46
CA GLY A 72 -43.82 5.57 16.77
C GLY A 72 -42.34 5.73 17.08
N LEU A 73 -41.50 5.79 16.04
CA LEU A 73 -40.06 6.03 16.15
C LEU A 73 -39.73 7.48 15.73
N VAL A 74 -38.56 7.95 16.12
CA VAL A 74 -38.07 9.29 15.81
C VAL A 74 -36.97 9.16 14.75
N PRO A 75 -36.98 9.97 13.68
CA PRO A 75 -35.93 9.94 12.67
C PRO A 75 -34.57 10.35 13.24
N THR A 76 -33.49 9.75 12.75
CA THR A 76 -32.08 10.10 13.08
C THR A 76 -31.80 10.17 14.58
N HIS A 77 -32.37 9.23 15.35
CA HIS A 77 -32.40 9.28 16.81
C HIS A 77 -31.84 8.01 17.45
N ALA A 78 -31.18 8.17 18.59
CA ALA A 78 -30.58 7.06 19.33
C ALA A 78 -31.45 6.64 20.51
N TYR A 79 -31.58 5.32 20.68
CA TYR A 79 -32.31 4.67 21.76
C TYR A 79 -31.40 3.78 22.57
N ALA A 80 -31.62 3.73 23.89
CA ALA A 80 -30.88 2.85 24.78
C ALA A 80 -31.53 1.46 24.82
N VAL A 81 -30.74 0.40 24.72
CA VAL A 81 -31.22 -0.97 24.95
C VAL A 81 -31.00 -1.29 26.44
N LEU A 82 -32.08 -1.51 27.17
CA LEU A 82 -32.07 -1.75 28.61
C LEU A 82 -31.96 -3.24 28.96
N ASP A 83 -32.64 -4.09 28.19
CA ASP A 83 -32.69 -5.53 28.44
C ASP A 83 -32.81 -6.30 27.12
N ILE A 84 -32.34 -7.55 27.12
CA ILE A 84 -32.35 -8.44 25.96
C ILE A 84 -32.75 -9.83 26.43
N ARG A 85 -33.85 -10.37 25.88
CA ARG A 85 -34.38 -11.66 26.29
C ARG A 85 -34.68 -12.55 25.08
N GLU A 86 -34.40 -13.83 25.24
CA GLU A 86 -34.86 -14.88 24.33
C GLU A 86 -35.86 -15.76 25.08
N THR A 87 -37.12 -15.74 24.65
CA THR A 87 -38.20 -16.46 25.32
C THR A 87 -39.26 -16.90 24.32
N LEU A 88 -39.90 -18.04 24.57
CA LEU A 88 -40.94 -18.61 23.70
C LEU A 88 -40.52 -18.70 22.21
N GLY A 89 -39.24 -19.01 21.96
CA GLY A 89 -38.68 -19.10 20.62
C GLY A 89 -38.51 -17.76 19.87
N ARG A 90 -38.66 -16.62 20.57
CA ARG A 90 -38.55 -15.27 20.02
C ARG A 90 -37.49 -14.45 20.75
N ARG A 91 -37.04 -13.39 20.08
CA ARG A 91 -35.91 -12.54 20.46
C ARG A 91 -36.42 -11.12 20.68
N PHE A 92 -36.25 -10.59 21.89
CA PHE A 92 -36.82 -9.30 22.29
C PHE A 92 -35.77 -8.37 22.89
N LEU A 93 -35.91 -7.08 22.58
CA LEU A 93 -35.14 -6.00 23.18
C LEU A 93 -36.09 -5.05 23.92
N GLN A 94 -35.75 -4.70 25.15
CA GLN A 94 -36.36 -3.59 25.86
C GLN A 94 -35.58 -2.33 25.54
N VAL A 95 -36.27 -1.33 25.01
CA VAL A 95 -35.68 -0.13 24.45
C VAL A 95 -36.26 1.09 25.16
N LYS A 96 -35.42 2.10 25.42
CA LYS A 96 -35.82 3.38 25.99
C LYS A 96 -35.52 4.52 25.03
N ASN A 97 -36.55 5.31 24.74
CA ASN A 97 -36.40 6.64 24.16
C ASN A 97 -35.88 7.62 25.23
N PRO A 98 -34.72 8.27 25.03
CA PRO A 98 -34.19 9.27 25.97
C PRO A 98 -35.15 10.43 26.27
N TRP A 99 -36.04 10.78 25.34
CA TRP A 99 -37.05 11.83 25.55
C TRP A 99 -38.14 11.44 26.55
N SER A 100 -38.16 10.17 26.98
CA SER A 100 -39.12 9.61 27.94
C SER A 100 -40.58 9.77 27.53
N HIS A 101 -40.82 9.84 26.21
CA HIS A 101 -42.12 9.75 25.54
C HIS A 101 -41.91 9.26 24.10
N LYS A 102 -42.98 8.92 23.37
CA LYS A 102 -42.99 8.39 22.00
C LYS A 102 -42.33 7.01 21.91
N ARG A 103 -43.17 5.98 21.75
CA ARG A 103 -42.84 4.55 21.81
C ARG A 103 -43.22 3.85 20.50
N TRP A 104 -42.51 2.75 20.21
CA TRP A 104 -42.87 1.81 19.16
C TRP A 104 -44.36 1.42 19.22
N THR A 105 -45.01 1.46 18.06
CA THR A 105 -46.45 1.17 17.90
C THR A 105 -46.73 -0.11 17.10
N GLY A 106 -45.70 -0.74 16.54
CA GLY A 106 -45.83 -1.97 15.76
C GLY A 106 -45.97 -3.24 16.60
N PRO A 107 -45.61 -4.42 16.05
CA PRO A 107 -45.68 -5.71 16.75
C PRO A 107 -45.07 -5.68 18.15
N PHE A 108 -45.75 -6.30 19.11
CA PHE A 108 -45.36 -6.32 20.53
C PHE A 108 -45.24 -4.93 21.17
N SER A 109 -45.92 -3.91 20.63
CA SER A 109 -46.09 -2.63 21.32
C SER A 109 -47.16 -2.70 22.40
N HIS A 110 -47.29 -1.61 23.18
CA HIS A 110 -48.40 -1.42 24.11
C HIS A 110 -49.79 -1.34 23.43
N MET A 111 -49.84 -1.11 22.11
CA MET A 111 -51.10 -1.08 21.33
C MET A 111 -51.45 -2.43 20.70
N ASP A 112 -50.50 -3.36 20.61
CA ASP A 112 -50.68 -4.67 20.01
C ASP A 112 -51.13 -5.72 21.05
N ALA A 113 -52.36 -5.57 21.54
CA ALA A 113 -52.94 -6.48 22.54
C ALA A 113 -52.99 -7.94 22.06
N ALA A 114 -53.04 -8.19 20.74
CA ALA A 114 -53.18 -9.53 20.17
C ALA A 114 -51.90 -10.36 20.30
N SER A 115 -50.73 -9.72 20.28
CA SER A 115 -49.44 -10.41 20.39
C SER A 115 -49.03 -10.74 21.84
N TRP A 116 -49.72 -10.17 22.84
CA TRP A 116 -49.39 -10.35 24.26
C TRP A 116 -50.16 -11.51 24.90
N THR A 117 -49.52 -12.67 25.03
CA THR A 117 -50.06 -13.78 25.84
C THR A 117 -49.69 -13.64 27.33
N PRO A 118 -50.47 -14.23 28.26
CA PRO A 118 -50.14 -14.24 29.68
C PRO A 118 -48.74 -14.81 29.98
N GLU A 119 -48.31 -15.82 29.22
CA GLU A 119 -47.00 -16.43 29.34
C GLU A 119 -45.88 -15.48 28.91
N LEU A 120 -46.07 -14.76 27.79
CA LEU A 120 -45.08 -13.81 27.29
C LEU A 120 -44.95 -12.60 28.21
N MET A 121 -46.07 -12.05 28.68
CA MET A 121 -46.08 -10.95 29.66
C MET A 121 -45.31 -11.32 30.94
N ARG A 122 -45.52 -12.55 31.45
CA ARG A 122 -44.77 -13.06 32.61
C ARG A 122 -43.28 -13.23 32.32
N ALA A 123 -42.92 -13.71 31.14
CA ALA A 123 -41.52 -13.95 30.78
C ALA A 123 -40.72 -12.65 30.55
N LEU A 124 -41.37 -11.60 30.04
CA LEU A 124 -40.76 -10.29 29.82
C LEU A 124 -40.94 -9.33 31.00
N ASP A 125 -41.63 -9.75 32.06
CA ASP A 125 -42.00 -8.91 33.20
C ASP A 125 -42.66 -7.60 32.73
N TYR A 126 -43.66 -7.73 31.85
CA TYR A 126 -44.28 -6.61 31.16
C TYR A 126 -45.79 -6.78 31.04
N ASP A 127 -46.53 -5.72 31.39
CA ASP A 127 -47.97 -5.61 31.17
C ASP A 127 -48.28 -4.42 30.25
N TYR A 128 -48.76 -4.74 29.04
CA TYR A 128 -49.08 -3.74 28.02
C TYR A 128 -50.19 -2.78 28.45
N ARG A 129 -51.11 -3.21 29.33
CA ARG A 129 -52.24 -2.38 29.80
C ARG A 129 -51.75 -1.32 30.77
N THR A 130 -50.89 -1.70 31.70
CA THR A 130 -50.23 -0.77 32.61
C THR A 130 -49.33 0.19 31.83
N ALA A 131 -48.56 -0.32 30.86
CA ALA A 131 -47.73 0.51 30.00
C ALA A 131 -48.54 1.53 29.16
N ALA A 132 -49.78 1.22 28.76
CA ALA A 132 -50.65 2.15 28.04
C ALA A 132 -51.09 3.36 28.89
N GLN A 133 -51.05 3.27 30.23
CA GLN A 133 -51.50 4.34 31.13
C GLN A 133 -50.49 5.49 31.27
N LYS A 134 -49.19 5.21 31.09
CA LYS A 134 -48.13 6.20 31.21
C LYS A 134 -47.07 5.96 30.14
N ASP A 135 -46.79 7.00 29.37
CA ASP A 135 -45.65 7.00 28.46
C ASP A 135 -44.39 7.46 29.20
N ASP A 136 -43.43 6.55 29.34
CA ASP A 136 -42.09 6.77 29.88
C ASP A 136 -40.99 6.53 28.83
N GLY A 137 -41.40 6.36 27.57
CA GLY A 137 -40.54 6.06 26.43
C GLY A 137 -39.97 4.63 26.42
N ILE A 138 -40.38 3.73 27.33
CA ILE A 138 -39.89 2.34 27.39
C ILE A 138 -40.86 1.40 26.67
N PHE A 139 -40.32 0.52 25.82
CA PHE A 139 -41.10 -0.47 25.09
C PHE A 139 -40.29 -1.73 24.80
N TRP A 140 -40.99 -2.83 24.52
CA TRP A 140 -40.39 -4.04 23.95
C TRP A 140 -40.56 -4.02 22.43
N ILE A 141 -39.58 -4.57 21.72
CA ILE A 141 -39.60 -4.79 20.27
C ILE A 141 -38.93 -6.12 19.97
N ASP A 142 -39.46 -6.88 19.01
CA ASP A 142 -38.78 -8.10 18.55
C ASP A 142 -37.59 -7.77 17.64
N PHE A 143 -36.61 -8.67 17.61
CA PHE A 143 -35.35 -8.43 16.89
C PHE A 143 -35.54 -8.24 15.38
N ASP A 144 -36.52 -8.90 14.77
CA ASP A 144 -36.79 -8.75 13.33
C ASP A 144 -37.39 -7.37 13.03
N SER A 145 -38.34 -6.91 13.84
CA SER A 145 -38.85 -5.53 13.77
C SER A 145 -37.74 -4.50 13.99
N MET A 146 -36.82 -4.73 14.94
CA MET A 146 -35.68 -3.84 15.14
C MET A 146 -34.79 -3.79 13.89
N CYS A 147 -34.41 -4.93 13.32
CA CYS A 147 -33.62 -4.98 12.09
C CYS A 147 -34.32 -4.37 10.86
N ALA A 148 -35.65 -4.28 10.86
CA ALA A 148 -36.41 -3.69 9.76
C ALA A 148 -36.54 -2.16 9.86
N ASN A 149 -36.47 -1.58 11.06
CA ASN A 149 -36.81 -0.18 11.30
C ASN A 149 -35.64 0.67 11.83
N PHE A 150 -34.49 0.05 12.14
CA PHE A 150 -33.28 0.73 12.60
C PHE A 150 -32.15 0.52 11.59
N ASP A 151 -31.25 1.49 11.51
CA ASP A 151 -30.12 1.45 10.57
C ASP A 151 -28.83 0.94 11.22
N SER A 152 -28.67 1.20 12.51
CA SER A 152 -27.40 0.99 13.21
C SER A 152 -27.57 0.47 14.62
N ILE A 153 -26.62 -0.37 15.03
CA ILE A 153 -26.43 -0.85 16.39
C ILE A 153 -25.04 -0.39 16.83
N HIS A 154 -24.97 0.25 18.00
CA HIS A 154 -23.70 0.65 18.61
C HIS A 154 -23.48 -0.15 19.88
N MET A 155 -22.33 -0.81 19.94
CA MET A 155 -21.87 -1.56 21.11
C MET A 155 -20.60 -0.92 21.64
N ASN A 156 -20.61 -0.45 22.87
CA ASN A 156 -19.41 -0.04 23.57
C ASN A 156 -19.02 -1.17 24.51
N TRP A 157 -17.85 -1.77 24.32
CA TRP A 157 -17.40 -2.94 25.09
C TRP A 157 -16.45 -2.54 26.20
N SER A 158 -16.62 -3.15 27.38
CA SER A 158 -15.70 -2.96 28.49
C SER A 158 -14.28 -3.38 28.08
N PRO A 159 -13.27 -2.51 28.24
CA PRO A 159 -11.89 -2.90 27.94
C PRO A 159 -11.37 -3.93 28.94
N GLU A 160 -12.02 -4.12 30.09
CA GLU A 160 -11.68 -5.14 31.09
C GLU A 160 -11.94 -6.58 30.62
N LEU A 161 -12.63 -6.74 29.50
CA LEU A 161 -12.72 -8.01 28.78
C LEU A 161 -11.37 -8.58 28.37
N PHE A 162 -10.33 -7.75 28.28
CA PHE A 162 -9.02 -8.13 27.73
C PHE A 162 -7.92 -8.07 28.77
N LYS A 163 -7.18 -9.16 28.91
CA LYS A 163 -6.02 -9.23 29.80
C LYS A 163 -4.85 -8.36 29.33
N TYR A 164 -4.57 -8.35 28.03
CA TYR A 164 -3.46 -7.59 27.44
C TYR A 164 -4.00 -6.42 26.63
N LYS A 165 -3.42 -5.24 26.86
CA LYS A 165 -3.81 -3.98 26.24
C LYS A 165 -2.54 -3.19 25.91
N SER A 166 -2.46 -2.58 24.74
CA SER A 166 -1.35 -1.70 24.35
C SER A 166 -1.86 -0.55 23.48
N SER A 167 -1.16 0.57 23.49
CA SER A 167 -1.53 1.77 22.73
C SER A 167 -0.28 2.43 22.16
N ILE A 168 -0.35 2.83 20.89
CA ILE A 168 0.67 3.64 20.23
C ILE A 168 0.02 4.92 19.71
N HIS A 169 0.61 6.06 20.06
CA HIS A 169 0.22 7.36 19.53
C HIS A 169 1.19 7.72 18.42
N SER A 170 0.69 8.06 17.24
CA SER A 170 1.56 8.32 16.09
C SER A 170 1.03 9.50 15.28
N PRO A 171 1.93 10.40 14.82
CA PRO A 171 1.57 11.44 13.87
C PRO A 171 1.48 10.86 12.46
N TRP A 172 0.67 11.49 11.63
CA TRP A 172 0.53 11.17 10.22
C TRP A 172 0.64 12.43 9.37
N PRO A 173 1.86 12.78 8.93
CA PRO A 173 2.10 13.97 8.11
C PRO A 173 1.46 13.87 6.72
N SER A 174 0.83 14.95 6.25
CA SER A 174 0.23 15.01 4.89
C SER A 174 1.25 15.12 3.76
N ASN A 175 2.49 15.54 4.07
CA ASN A 175 3.56 15.74 3.09
C ASN A 175 4.30 14.44 2.70
N MET A 176 3.88 13.29 3.23
CA MET A 176 4.51 12.00 2.98
C MET A 176 3.72 11.13 2.01
N GLY A 177 4.38 10.69 0.94
CA GLY A 177 3.82 9.79 -0.07
C GLY A 177 2.74 10.43 -0.95
N PRO A 178 2.01 9.62 -1.74
CA PRO A 178 0.98 10.15 -2.62
C PRO A 178 -0.24 10.63 -1.85
N LYS A 179 -1.01 11.55 -2.47
CA LYS A 179 -2.29 12.04 -1.95
C LYS A 179 -3.31 10.91 -1.76
N LYS A 180 -3.32 9.96 -2.70
CA LYS A 180 -4.09 8.70 -2.62
C LYS A 180 -3.13 7.52 -2.67
N ASP A 181 -3.25 6.62 -1.73
CA ASP A 181 -2.33 5.49 -1.48
C ASP A 181 -2.60 4.24 -2.33
N VAL A 182 -3.39 4.40 -3.41
CA VAL A 182 -3.86 3.33 -4.34
C VAL A 182 -2.76 2.49 -4.98
N TYR A 183 -1.51 2.96 -5.03
CA TYR A 183 -0.40 2.23 -5.66
C TYR A 183 0.82 2.07 -4.74
N ASN A 184 0.87 2.78 -3.61
CA ASN A 184 1.99 2.77 -2.69
C ASN A 184 1.49 3.06 -1.26
N LEU A 185 1.48 2.01 -0.44
CA LEU A 185 1.17 2.04 0.98
C LEU A 185 2.42 2.27 1.85
N GLY A 186 3.62 2.23 1.28
CA GLY A 186 4.89 2.23 2.01
C GLY A 186 5.13 3.49 2.86
N TYR A 187 4.50 4.61 2.49
CA TYR A 187 4.58 5.88 3.24
C TYR A 187 3.54 6.02 4.33
N ASN A 188 2.57 5.12 4.41
CA ASN A 188 1.57 5.17 5.46
C ASN A 188 2.16 4.69 6.80
N PRO A 189 1.55 5.09 7.93
CA PRO A 189 1.84 4.49 9.22
C PRO A 189 1.53 2.99 9.18
N GLN A 190 2.51 2.18 9.57
CA GLN A 190 2.37 0.73 9.62
C GLN A 190 2.91 0.20 10.94
N PHE A 191 2.22 -0.81 11.46
CA PHE A 191 2.52 -1.42 12.75
C PHE A 191 2.67 -2.93 12.60
N SER A 192 3.66 -3.49 13.28
CA SER A 192 3.86 -4.93 13.41
C SER A 192 3.15 -5.41 14.67
N LEU A 193 2.35 -6.46 14.53
CA LEU A 193 1.67 -7.12 15.64
C LEU A 193 2.09 -8.58 15.67
N GLU A 194 2.77 -8.98 16.74
CA GLU A 194 3.05 -10.38 17.05
C GLU A 194 2.13 -10.85 18.18
N VAL A 195 1.38 -11.93 17.96
CA VAL A 195 0.48 -12.51 18.98
C VAL A 195 0.92 -13.94 19.25
N THR A 196 1.05 -14.31 20.53
CA THR A 196 1.39 -15.66 20.96
C THR A 196 0.21 -16.27 21.71
N VAL A 197 -0.44 -17.25 21.09
CA VAL A 197 -1.62 -17.93 21.62
C VAL A 197 -1.22 -19.33 22.09
N ASN A 198 -1.22 -19.54 23.41
CA ASN A 198 -0.89 -20.83 24.00
C ASN A 198 -2.11 -21.77 24.07
N ASP A 199 -3.31 -21.20 24.15
CA ASP A 199 -4.55 -21.97 24.22
C ASP A 199 -4.88 -22.66 22.88
N PRO A 200 -5.53 -23.84 22.90
CA PRO A 200 -6.01 -24.49 21.68
C PRO A 200 -7.07 -23.67 20.92
N LYS A 201 -7.79 -22.81 21.63
CA LYS A 201 -8.80 -21.92 21.03
C LYS A 201 -8.11 -20.66 20.49
N PRO A 202 -8.47 -20.20 19.29
CA PRO A 202 -7.98 -18.92 18.77
C PRO A 202 -8.27 -17.76 19.73
N ALA A 203 -7.32 -16.83 19.83
CA ALA A 203 -7.47 -15.64 20.67
C ALA A 203 -8.11 -14.50 19.89
N ALA A 204 -9.12 -13.86 20.47
CA ALA A 204 -9.72 -12.66 19.89
C ALA A 204 -8.76 -11.47 20.01
N VAL A 205 -8.51 -10.80 18.88
CA VAL A 205 -7.66 -9.61 18.77
C VAL A 205 -8.47 -8.45 18.23
N TRP A 206 -8.44 -7.34 18.95
CA TRP A 206 -9.21 -6.13 18.64
C TRP A 206 -8.24 -4.96 18.45
N LEU A 207 -8.38 -4.26 17.33
CA LEU A 207 -7.58 -3.11 16.95
C LEU A 207 -8.49 -1.89 16.80
N LEU A 208 -8.33 -0.91 17.69
CA LEU A 208 -9.08 0.33 17.69
C LEU A 208 -8.17 1.47 17.21
N LEU A 209 -8.48 2.01 16.04
CA LEU A 209 -7.91 3.27 15.56
C LEU A 209 -8.78 4.42 16.06
N SER A 210 -8.18 5.34 16.82
CA SER A 210 -8.83 6.56 17.31
C SER A 210 -8.10 7.79 16.77
N LYS A 211 -8.72 8.51 15.86
CA LYS A 211 -8.25 9.82 15.40
C LYS A 211 -8.34 10.83 16.54
N HIS A 212 -7.32 11.66 16.69
CA HIS A 212 -7.36 12.78 17.63
C HIS A 212 -8.12 13.94 17.02
N ILE A 213 -9.12 14.45 17.73
CA ILE A 213 -9.88 15.64 17.34
C ILE A 213 -9.31 16.82 18.13
N THR A 214 -8.68 17.75 17.42
CA THR A 214 -8.03 18.92 18.03
C THR A 214 -8.69 20.24 17.65
N ILE A 215 -9.54 20.26 16.61
CA ILE A 215 -10.23 21.46 16.10
C ILE A 215 -11.67 21.07 15.72
N LYS A 216 -12.62 21.99 15.93
CA LYS A 216 -14.01 21.87 15.52
C LYS A 216 -14.12 22.09 14.01
N GLU A 217 -14.21 21.01 13.24
CA GLU A 217 -14.36 21.06 11.78
C GLU A 217 -15.21 19.89 11.27
N GLU A 218 -15.79 20.07 10.09
CA GLU A 218 -16.44 19.00 9.34
C GLU A 218 -15.42 17.88 9.05
N ASN A 219 -15.69 16.67 9.53
CA ASN A 219 -14.74 15.57 9.38
C ASN A 219 -14.81 14.99 7.96
N LYS A 220 -13.92 15.47 7.08
CA LYS A 220 -13.71 14.96 5.72
C LYS A 220 -12.61 13.90 5.62
N ASP A 221 -12.07 13.48 6.75
CA ASP A 221 -10.97 12.51 6.80
C ASP A 221 -11.55 11.10 6.84
N TYR A 222 -11.58 10.45 5.67
CA TYR A 222 -11.98 9.05 5.54
C TYR A 222 -10.77 8.14 5.76
N ILE A 223 -10.75 7.49 6.92
CA ILE A 223 -9.63 6.66 7.41
C ILE A 223 -10.08 5.20 7.56
N THR A 224 -9.12 4.28 7.58
CA THR A 224 -9.37 2.85 7.80
C THR A 224 -8.11 2.10 8.27
N LEU A 225 -8.29 0.84 8.64
CA LEU A 225 -7.22 -0.11 8.95
C LEU A 225 -7.28 -1.29 7.97
N HIS A 226 -6.16 -1.60 7.33
CA HIS A 226 -5.97 -2.83 6.57
C HIS A 226 -5.04 -3.76 7.34
N LEU A 227 -5.42 -5.03 7.46
CA LEU A 227 -4.63 -6.06 8.15
C LEU A 227 -4.07 -7.05 7.13
N TYR A 228 -2.76 -7.26 7.14
CA TYR A 228 -2.07 -8.21 6.29
C TYR A 228 -1.48 -9.36 7.13
N ALA A 229 -1.66 -10.59 6.64
CA ALA A 229 -1.00 -11.78 7.16
C ALA A 229 0.06 -12.26 6.16
N GLY A 230 1.04 -13.05 6.61
CA GLY A 230 2.09 -13.57 5.73
C GLY A 230 3.19 -12.56 5.34
N THR A 231 3.10 -11.33 5.84
CA THR A 231 4.11 -10.27 5.67
C THR A 231 5.18 -10.29 6.76
N ASN A 232 5.09 -11.22 7.72
CA ASN A 232 5.97 -11.31 8.88
C ASN A 232 6.05 -10.02 9.75
N GLY A 233 5.01 -9.18 9.68
CA GLY A 233 5.01 -7.87 10.36
C GLY A 233 5.93 -6.84 9.70
N GLU A 234 6.32 -7.05 8.45
CA GLU A 234 7.16 -6.13 7.68
C GLU A 234 6.35 -5.11 6.88
N ARG A 235 7.05 -4.12 6.31
CA ARG A 235 6.45 -3.02 5.57
C ARG A 235 5.80 -3.52 4.28
N VAL A 236 4.55 -3.14 4.07
CA VAL A 236 3.78 -3.41 2.86
C VAL A 236 3.86 -2.19 1.95
N PHE A 237 4.36 -2.36 0.74
CA PHE A 237 4.49 -1.28 -0.25
C PHE A 237 3.35 -1.29 -1.27
N TYR A 238 3.08 -2.44 -1.88
CA TYR A 238 1.98 -2.56 -2.83
C TYR A 238 0.66 -2.88 -2.10
N PRO A 239 -0.46 -2.27 -2.51
CA PRO A 239 -1.78 -2.72 -2.09
C PRO A 239 -2.00 -4.11 -2.70
N GLY A 240 -1.84 -5.14 -1.87
CA GLY A 240 -2.09 -6.53 -2.21
C GLY A 240 -3.48 -6.96 -1.73
N ASN A 241 -3.60 -8.23 -1.34
CA ASN A 241 -4.83 -8.76 -0.75
C ASN A 241 -4.69 -8.78 0.78
N PRO A 242 -5.26 -7.81 1.51
CA PRO A 242 -5.26 -7.85 2.96
C PRO A 242 -6.08 -9.03 3.48
N MET A 243 -5.69 -9.58 4.64
CA MET A 243 -6.49 -10.55 5.40
C MET A 243 -7.81 -9.92 5.86
N LYS A 244 -7.77 -8.64 6.28
CA LYS A 244 -8.96 -7.82 6.51
C LYS A 244 -8.80 -6.47 5.86
N GLU A 245 -9.65 -6.19 4.91
CA GLU A 245 -9.80 -4.87 4.31
C GLU A 245 -10.78 -4.04 5.14
N GLY A 246 -10.36 -2.84 5.52
CA GLY A 246 -11.22 -1.91 6.23
C GLY A 246 -12.01 -1.03 5.26
N THR A 247 -13.23 -0.67 5.63
CA THR A 247 -14.02 0.33 4.91
C THR A 247 -13.57 1.73 5.30
N TYR A 248 -13.42 2.62 4.32
CA TYR A 248 -13.11 4.02 4.57
C TYR A 248 -14.34 4.73 5.15
N VAL A 249 -14.21 5.24 6.37
CA VAL A 249 -15.28 5.97 7.07
C VAL A 249 -14.72 7.25 7.69
N ASN A 250 -15.59 8.23 7.87
CA ASN A 250 -15.27 9.49 8.54
C ASN A 250 -15.58 9.45 10.05
N SER A 251 -15.73 8.26 10.63
CA SER A 251 -15.80 8.09 12.08
C SER A 251 -14.41 8.31 12.70
N PRO A 252 -14.30 8.97 13.87
CA PRO A 252 -13.03 9.09 14.59
C PRO A 252 -12.55 7.75 15.16
N HIS A 253 -13.44 6.75 15.27
CA HIS A 253 -13.13 5.44 15.85
C HIS A 253 -13.44 4.32 14.86
N ILE A 254 -12.44 3.49 14.59
CA ILE A 254 -12.54 2.33 13.69
C ILE A 254 -12.04 1.10 14.42
N LEU A 255 -12.92 0.12 14.57
CA LEU A 255 -12.62 -1.13 15.23
C LEU A 255 -12.48 -2.26 14.19
N VAL A 256 -11.29 -2.86 14.13
CA VAL A 256 -11.06 -4.11 13.39
C VAL A 256 -10.87 -5.24 14.38
N ARG A 257 -11.49 -6.39 14.11
CA ARG A 257 -11.41 -7.57 14.98
C ARG A 257 -11.10 -8.81 14.18
N PHE A 258 -10.31 -9.72 14.73
CA PHE A 258 -10.03 -11.01 14.12
C PHE A 258 -9.62 -12.01 15.20
N ASN A 259 -9.41 -13.27 14.81
CA ASN A 259 -8.94 -14.31 15.72
C ASN A 259 -7.54 -14.74 15.29
N ALA A 260 -6.57 -14.69 16.20
CA ALA A 260 -5.24 -15.24 16.00
C ALA A 260 -5.26 -16.74 16.29
N PRO A 261 -4.72 -17.60 15.41
CA PRO A 261 -4.68 -19.04 15.63
C PRO A 261 -3.71 -19.39 16.77
N GLN A 262 -3.76 -20.65 17.20
CA GLN A 262 -2.80 -21.20 18.16
C GLN A 262 -1.35 -21.04 17.64
N GLY A 263 -0.42 -20.75 18.55
CA GLY A 263 0.99 -20.50 18.25
C GLY A 263 1.31 -19.02 18.10
N THR A 264 2.44 -18.72 17.46
CA THR A 264 2.89 -17.35 17.22
C THR A 264 2.54 -16.92 15.81
N SER A 265 1.82 -15.81 15.69
CA SER A 265 1.42 -15.22 14.41
C SER A 265 1.87 -13.76 14.33
N ARG A 266 2.32 -13.33 13.15
CA ARG A 266 2.75 -11.96 12.87
C ARG A 266 1.91 -11.32 11.78
N TYR A 267 1.47 -10.09 12.02
CA TYR A 267 0.62 -9.32 11.14
C TYR A 267 1.19 -7.93 10.89
N THR A 268 0.92 -7.36 9.72
CA THR A 268 1.16 -5.94 9.43
C THR A 268 -0.17 -5.20 9.40
N ILE A 269 -0.28 -4.15 10.21
CA ILE A 269 -1.42 -3.24 10.26
C ILE A 269 -1.04 -2.00 9.47
N VAL A 270 -1.81 -1.64 8.45
CA VAL A 270 -1.63 -0.43 7.66
C VAL A 270 -2.77 0.53 7.96
N VAL A 271 -2.43 1.70 8.49
CA VAL A 271 -3.40 2.80 8.62
C VAL A 271 -3.51 3.49 7.27
N SER A 272 -4.72 3.59 6.72
CA SER A 272 -4.93 4.09 5.36
C SER A 272 -5.98 5.19 5.31
N GLN A 273 -5.82 6.10 4.35
CA GLN A 273 -6.63 7.29 4.13
C GLN A 273 -7.08 7.27 2.68
N HIS A 274 -8.37 7.48 2.43
CA HIS A 274 -8.89 7.54 1.07
C HIS A 274 -8.23 8.68 0.27
N GLU A 275 -8.07 9.82 0.92
CA GLU A 275 -7.39 10.99 0.38
C GLU A 275 -6.74 11.80 1.51
N LYS A 276 -5.44 12.09 1.38
CA LYS A 276 -4.71 12.93 2.33
C LYS A 276 -5.05 14.40 2.10
N LEU A 277 -5.84 14.96 3.01
CA LEU A 277 -6.21 16.37 2.99
C LEU A 277 -5.34 17.21 3.95
N ARG A 278 -4.93 16.63 5.07
CA ARG A 278 -4.15 17.28 6.13
C ARG A 278 -3.39 16.27 6.99
N SER A 279 -2.47 16.77 7.82
CA SER A 279 -1.80 15.93 8.81
C SER A 279 -2.78 15.53 9.90
N LEU A 280 -2.76 14.26 10.30
CA LEU A 280 -3.58 13.72 11.38
C LEU A 280 -2.71 13.25 12.54
N ASN A 281 -3.28 13.19 13.74
CA ASN A 281 -2.72 12.43 14.85
C ASN A 281 -3.74 11.36 15.24
N PHE A 282 -3.26 10.19 15.63
CA PHE A 282 -4.13 9.09 16.03
C PHE A 282 -3.50 8.23 17.12
N THR A 283 -4.33 7.40 17.75
CA THR A 283 -3.91 6.30 18.61
C THR A 283 -4.38 5.00 17.98
N LEU A 284 -3.47 4.03 17.84
CA LEU A 284 -3.81 2.64 17.59
C LEU A 284 -3.75 1.88 18.92
N ARG A 285 -4.87 1.29 19.33
CA ARG A 285 -4.97 0.44 20.52
C ARG A 285 -5.19 -1.00 20.12
N ALA A 286 -4.50 -1.92 20.77
CA ALA A 286 -4.70 -3.35 20.62
C ALA A 286 -5.18 -3.96 21.94
N TYR A 287 -6.13 -4.89 21.84
CA TYR A 287 -6.68 -5.65 22.95
C TYR A 287 -6.68 -7.13 22.60
N CYS A 288 -6.25 -7.99 23.52
CA CYS A 288 -6.20 -9.43 23.33
C CYS A 288 -6.25 -10.16 24.67
N MET A 289 -6.77 -11.39 24.65
CA MET A 289 -6.70 -12.30 25.81
C MET A 289 -5.33 -12.96 25.97
N SER A 290 -4.60 -13.06 24.86
CA SER A 290 -3.25 -13.63 24.81
C SER A 290 -2.19 -12.55 24.74
N ALA A 291 -0.97 -12.88 25.18
CA ALA A 291 0.15 -11.96 25.13
C ALA A 291 0.47 -11.58 23.69
N PHE A 292 0.79 -10.30 23.47
CA PHE A 292 1.17 -9.79 22.16
C PHE A 292 2.19 -8.66 22.30
N ASN A 293 2.90 -8.39 21.21
CA ASN A 293 3.77 -7.23 21.04
C ASN A 293 3.26 -6.40 19.86
N LEU A 294 3.00 -5.12 20.12
CA LEU A 294 2.60 -4.14 19.10
C LEU A 294 3.68 -3.06 19.03
N MET A 295 4.19 -2.81 17.82
CA MET A 295 5.21 -1.79 17.59
C MET A 295 5.05 -1.17 16.20
N GLU A 296 5.58 0.04 16.00
CA GLU A 296 5.74 0.59 14.65
C GLU A 296 6.67 -0.31 13.82
N VAL A 297 6.37 -0.49 12.53
CA VAL A 297 7.25 -1.27 11.64
C VAL A 297 8.62 -0.59 11.58
N PRO A 298 9.70 -1.27 12.01
CA PRO A 298 11.03 -0.67 12.11
C PRO A 298 11.53 -0.10 10.78
N LYS A 299 12.30 0.99 10.87
CA LYS A 299 13.05 1.51 9.72
C LYS A 299 14.24 0.58 9.45
N LYS A 300 14.16 -0.22 8.38
CA LYS A 300 15.24 -1.11 7.92
C LYS A 300 16.46 -0.35 7.37
N TYR A 301 16.23 0.84 6.83
CA TYR A 301 17.23 1.62 6.09
C TYR A 301 17.58 2.90 6.87
N SER A 302 18.80 2.96 7.38
CA SER A 302 19.29 4.09 8.20
C SER A 302 19.75 5.28 7.36
N PHE A 303 20.14 5.04 6.12
CA PHE A 303 20.57 6.05 5.17
C PHE A 303 19.64 6.02 3.96
N GLU A 304 19.11 7.18 3.58
CA GLU A 304 18.23 7.31 2.42
C GLU A 304 18.63 8.54 1.61
N GLN A 305 18.63 8.40 0.29
CA GLN A 305 18.83 9.51 -0.64
C GLN A 305 17.76 9.48 -1.72
N LYS A 306 17.00 10.58 -1.84
CA LYS A 306 16.01 10.80 -2.90
C LYS A 306 16.62 11.65 -4.01
N ILE A 307 16.66 11.11 -5.21
CA ILE A 307 17.33 11.68 -6.39
C ILE A 307 16.25 12.07 -7.41
N PRO A 308 16.08 13.36 -7.73
CA PRO A 308 15.24 13.77 -8.84
C PRO A 308 15.88 13.35 -10.16
N GLY A 309 15.09 12.78 -11.07
CA GLY A 309 15.52 12.37 -12.39
C GLY A 309 14.51 12.74 -13.46
N GLN A 310 14.91 12.59 -14.73
CA GLN A 310 14.04 12.83 -15.88
C GLN A 310 14.41 11.92 -17.05
N TRP A 311 13.38 11.34 -17.69
CA TRP A 311 13.49 10.79 -19.03
C TRP A 311 13.30 11.93 -20.03
N THR A 312 14.33 12.21 -20.82
CA THR A 312 14.38 13.21 -21.88
C THR A 312 14.45 12.52 -23.23
N GLU A 313 14.40 13.29 -24.33
CA GLU A 313 14.57 12.75 -25.69
C GLU A 313 15.84 11.89 -25.82
N GLN A 314 16.90 12.24 -25.08
CA GLN A 314 18.17 11.52 -25.09
C GLN A 314 18.20 10.33 -24.14
N THR A 315 17.38 10.32 -23.08
CA THR A 315 17.47 9.32 -22.00
C THR A 315 16.25 8.40 -21.90
N ALA A 316 15.20 8.61 -22.69
CA ALA A 316 14.01 7.74 -22.72
C ALA A 316 14.27 6.45 -23.51
N GLY A 317 15.09 5.55 -22.94
CA GLY A 317 15.61 4.35 -23.61
C GLY A 317 14.66 3.16 -23.68
N GLY A 318 13.54 3.17 -22.93
CA GLY A 318 12.59 2.07 -22.91
C GLY A 318 13.09 0.83 -22.16
N ASN A 319 12.57 -0.35 -22.49
CA ASN A 319 12.89 -1.60 -21.83
C ASN A 319 14.12 -2.31 -22.44
N THR A 320 14.56 -3.42 -21.84
CA THR A 320 15.80 -4.13 -22.24
C THR A 320 15.79 -4.68 -23.66
N SER A 321 14.64 -4.80 -24.32
CA SER A 321 14.53 -5.21 -25.73
C SER A 321 14.75 -4.04 -26.70
N ASN A 322 14.66 -2.79 -26.24
CA ASN A 322 14.91 -1.62 -27.06
C ASN A 322 16.41 -1.41 -27.28
N ALA A 323 16.81 -1.11 -28.52
CA ALA A 323 18.20 -0.77 -28.83
C ALA A 323 18.71 0.47 -28.08
N THR A 324 17.79 1.33 -27.64
CA THR A 324 18.05 2.54 -26.87
C THR A 324 18.09 2.32 -25.36
N TYR A 325 17.94 1.09 -24.85
CA TYR A 325 17.92 0.81 -23.40
C TYR A 325 19.11 1.41 -22.66
N MET A 326 20.29 1.35 -23.29
CA MET A 326 21.52 1.87 -22.74
C MET A 326 21.44 3.35 -22.40
N ASN A 327 20.54 4.11 -23.02
CA ASN A 327 20.36 5.55 -22.85
C ASN A 327 19.58 5.93 -21.59
N ASN A 328 18.86 4.98 -20.99
CA ASN A 328 18.14 5.19 -19.73
C ASN A 328 19.03 5.84 -18.66
N PRO A 329 18.47 6.66 -17.75
CA PRO A 329 19.22 7.20 -16.62
C PRO A 329 19.88 6.09 -15.79
N GLN A 330 21.17 6.26 -15.48
CA GLN A 330 21.95 5.29 -14.70
C GLN A 330 22.77 6.00 -13.63
N TRP A 331 22.96 5.32 -12.50
CA TRP A 331 23.78 5.79 -11.39
C TRP A 331 24.71 4.70 -10.90
N ARG A 332 25.93 5.07 -10.54
CA ARG A 332 26.84 4.22 -9.79
C ARG A 332 26.42 4.30 -8.32
N LEU A 333 26.12 3.16 -7.73
CA LEU A 333 25.93 2.97 -6.29
C LEU A 333 27.17 2.27 -5.73
N THR A 334 27.87 2.92 -4.81
CA THR A 334 29.05 2.37 -4.14
C THR A 334 28.71 2.06 -2.69
N ILE A 335 28.85 0.78 -2.32
CA ILE A 335 28.75 0.31 -0.94
C ILE A 335 30.17 0.17 -0.38
N PRO A 336 30.54 0.94 0.65
CA PRO A 336 31.86 0.87 1.23
C PRO A 336 32.09 -0.48 1.94
N PRO A 337 33.35 -0.93 2.05
CA PRO A 337 33.69 -2.05 2.93
C PRO A 337 33.36 -1.71 4.38
N ALA A 338 33.13 -2.75 5.19
CA ALA A 338 32.85 -2.59 6.60
C ALA A 338 33.93 -1.77 7.30
N SER A 339 33.53 -0.72 8.01
CA SER A 339 34.42 0.08 8.84
C SER A 339 34.34 -0.41 10.29
N GLY A 340 35.26 -1.29 10.71
CA GLY A 340 35.40 -1.73 12.11
C GLY A 340 36.14 -3.07 12.26
N PRO A 341 36.57 -3.45 13.48
CA PRO A 341 37.08 -4.78 13.75
C PRO A 341 35.95 -5.80 13.60
N VAL A 342 35.93 -6.49 12.46
CA VAL A 342 34.97 -7.55 12.19
C VAL A 342 35.57 -8.87 12.68
N ALA A 343 34.81 -9.63 13.48
CA ALA A 343 35.24 -10.97 13.89
C ALA A 343 35.55 -11.82 12.64
N PRO A 344 36.63 -12.63 12.65
CA PRO A 344 36.96 -13.48 11.51
C PRO A 344 35.77 -14.36 11.12
N GLY A 345 35.30 -14.25 9.87
CA GLY A 345 34.17 -15.02 9.35
C GLY A 345 32.81 -14.29 9.32
N THR A 346 32.68 -13.08 9.88
CA THR A 346 31.45 -12.29 9.76
C THR A 346 31.44 -11.52 8.44
N LEU A 347 30.57 -11.92 7.52
CA LEU A 347 30.34 -11.20 6.27
C LEU A 347 29.48 -9.96 6.56
N TYR A 348 30.00 -8.76 6.26
CA TYR A 348 29.25 -7.52 6.42
C TYR A 348 28.41 -7.27 5.16
N HIS A 349 27.13 -7.55 5.26
CA HIS A 349 26.19 -7.41 4.15
C HIS A 349 25.22 -6.27 4.46
N ALA A 350 25.14 -5.30 3.56
CA ALA A 350 24.19 -4.20 3.66
C ALA A 350 22.80 -4.66 3.21
N MET A 351 21.75 -4.08 3.79
CA MET A 351 20.40 -4.20 3.26
C MET A 351 20.10 -2.93 2.47
N ALA A 352 19.58 -3.06 1.25
CA ALA A 352 19.25 -1.92 0.41
C ALA A 352 17.84 -2.02 -0.17
N ILE A 353 17.25 -0.88 -0.50
CA ILE A 353 16.01 -0.76 -1.25
C ILE A 353 16.19 0.28 -2.35
N LEU A 354 15.64 -0.01 -3.52
CA LEU A 354 15.50 0.94 -4.61
C LEU A 354 14.02 1.18 -4.83
N ILE A 355 13.60 2.44 -4.84
CA ILE A 355 12.22 2.86 -5.09
C ILE A 355 12.23 3.84 -6.25
N LEU A 356 11.37 3.61 -7.25
CA LEU A 356 11.20 4.50 -8.38
C LEU A 356 9.75 4.99 -8.43
N GLU A 357 9.57 6.30 -8.36
CA GLU A 357 8.27 6.97 -8.38
C GLU A 357 8.17 7.87 -9.62
N ALA A 358 7.10 7.70 -10.40
CA ALA A 358 6.81 8.48 -11.60
C ALA A 358 5.29 8.75 -11.72
N PRO A 359 4.83 9.58 -12.65
CA PRO A 359 3.41 9.71 -12.93
C PRO A 359 2.77 8.36 -13.28
N ARG A 360 1.51 8.15 -12.86
CA ARG A 360 0.79 6.86 -13.04
C ARG A 360 0.67 6.41 -14.50
N THR A 361 0.75 7.32 -15.47
CA THR A 361 0.72 6.98 -16.90
C THR A 361 1.98 6.24 -17.36
N PHE A 362 3.04 6.20 -16.56
CA PHE A 362 4.32 5.58 -16.90
C PHE A 362 4.45 4.22 -16.25
N ALA A 363 4.57 3.17 -17.05
CA ALA A 363 5.01 1.85 -16.57
C ALA A 363 6.53 1.90 -16.37
N VAL A 364 6.99 1.81 -15.13
CA VAL A 364 8.38 2.00 -14.72
C VAL A 364 8.98 0.75 -14.11
N HIS A 365 10.31 0.68 -14.16
CA HIS A 365 11.09 -0.42 -13.63
C HIS A 365 12.48 0.06 -13.17
N VAL A 366 12.96 -0.49 -12.06
CA VAL A 366 14.31 -0.24 -11.54
C VAL A 366 15.10 -1.54 -11.44
N LYS A 367 16.38 -1.48 -11.81
CA LYS A 367 17.29 -2.62 -11.81
C LYS A 367 18.61 -2.25 -11.15
N LEU A 368 19.18 -3.18 -10.38
CA LEU A 368 20.54 -3.11 -9.86
C LEU A 368 21.42 -4.14 -10.57
N VAL A 369 22.51 -3.69 -11.15
CA VAL A 369 23.46 -4.51 -11.93
C VAL A 369 24.86 -4.39 -11.32
N GLN A 370 25.66 -5.44 -11.36
CA GLN A 370 27.06 -5.38 -10.89
C GLN A 370 27.94 -4.47 -11.78
N GLY A 371 28.96 -3.84 -11.20
CA GLY A 371 30.10 -3.27 -11.93
C GLY A 371 30.22 -1.74 -11.96
N GLY A 372 29.20 -1.00 -11.53
CA GLY A 372 29.25 0.48 -11.39
C GLY A 372 29.60 1.26 -12.67
N LYS A 373 29.43 0.64 -13.84
CA LYS A 373 29.70 1.23 -15.15
C LYS A 373 28.41 1.30 -15.96
N ARG A 374 28.43 2.07 -17.05
CA ARG A 374 27.29 2.17 -17.97
C ARG A 374 26.92 0.78 -18.48
N VAL A 375 25.69 0.38 -18.25
CA VAL A 375 25.11 -0.87 -18.72
C VAL A 375 24.50 -0.62 -20.10
N ALA A 376 25.12 -1.20 -21.13
CA ALA A 376 24.63 -1.12 -22.51
C ALA A 376 23.69 -2.27 -22.88
N SER A 377 23.99 -3.46 -22.37
CA SER A 377 23.14 -4.65 -22.45
C SER A 377 23.10 -5.32 -21.07
N VAL A 378 22.00 -6.00 -20.77
CA VAL A 378 21.81 -6.64 -19.46
C VAL A 378 21.89 -8.15 -19.62
N SER A 379 22.91 -8.77 -19.03
CA SER A 379 22.96 -10.21 -18.82
C SER A 379 22.25 -10.58 -17.53
N MET A 380 21.47 -11.68 -17.54
CA MET A 380 20.79 -12.19 -16.33
C MET A 380 21.78 -12.49 -15.19
N LYS A 381 23.04 -12.84 -15.50
CA LYS A 381 24.07 -13.14 -14.50
C LYS A 381 24.56 -11.90 -13.73
N ASP A 382 24.41 -10.72 -14.33
CA ASP A 382 24.93 -9.47 -13.77
C ASP A 382 23.86 -8.72 -12.95
N ILE A 383 22.59 -9.15 -13.03
CA ILE A 383 21.49 -8.58 -12.28
C ILE A 383 21.62 -9.01 -10.82
N VAL A 384 21.76 -8.03 -9.92
CA VAL A 384 21.70 -8.26 -8.48
C VAL A 384 20.25 -8.35 -8.02
N VAL A 385 19.42 -7.38 -8.43
CA VAL A 385 17.99 -7.37 -8.15
C VAL A 385 17.23 -6.53 -9.19
N GLN A 386 15.93 -6.73 -9.30
CA GLN A 386 15.03 -5.93 -10.12
C GLN A 386 13.62 -5.86 -9.52
N SER A 387 12.82 -4.87 -9.92
CA SER A 387 11.48 -4.61 -9.35
C SER A 387 10.35 -5.52 -9.86
N GLY A 388 10.67 -6.55 -10.66
CA GLY A 388 9.71 -7.46 -11.26
C GLY A 388 9.17 -6.92 -12.60
N ASP A 389 7.87 -7.06 -12.83
CA ASP A 389 7.23 -6.50 -14.03
C ASP A 389 7.23 -4.96 -14.01
N TYR A 390 7.11 -4.35 -15.19
CA TYR A 390 6.90 -2.92 -15.30
C TYR A 390 5.57 -2.54 -14.65
N ARG A 391 5.59 -1.55 -13.74
CA ARG A 391 4.42 -1.12 -12.96
C ARG A 391 4.16 0.36 -13.11
N HIS A 392 2.88 0.72 -13.13
CA HIS A 392 2.46 2.10 -13.33
C HIS A 392 2.75 2.99 -12.11
N GLY A 393 3.53 4.05 -12.33
CA GLY A 393 3.81 5.13 -11.38
C GLY A 393 4.70 4.79 -10.19
N PHE A 394 4.85 3.51 -9.82
CA PHE A 394 5.65 3.09 -8.68
C PHE A 394 6.15 1.66 -8.82
N CYS A 395 7.44 1.47 -8.56
CA CYS A 395 8.03 0.15 -8.38
C CYS A 395 9.15 0.21 -7.33
N TYR A 396 9.45 -0.93 -6.72
CA TYR A 396 10.58 -1.07 -5.81
C TYR A 396 11.21 -2.46 -5.87
N CYS A 397 12.44 -2.58 -5.38
CA CYS A 397 13.08 -3.86 -5.09
C CYS A 397 13.99 -3.76 -3.86
N GLU A 398 14.04 -4.83 -3.07
CA GLU A 398 14.87 -4.94 -1.87
C GLU A 398 16.01 -5.92 -2.09
N VAL A 399 17.19 -5.60 -1.56
CA VAL A 399 18.37 -6.45 -1.52
C VAL A 399 18.70 -6.73 -0.06
N PRO A 400 18.36 -7.90 0.48
CA PRO A 400 18.62 -8.22 1.89
C PRO A 400 20.11 -8.44 2.18
N ASP A 401 20.89 -8.75 1.14
CA ASP A 401 22.31 -9.07 1.23
C ASP A 401 23.05 -8.41 0.06
N LEU A 402 23.50 -7.17 0.27
CA LEU A 402 24.28 -6.39 -0.68
C LEU A 402 25.73 -6.27 -0.18
N ARG A 403 26.66 -6.89 -0.92
CA ARG A 403 28.08 -6.87 -0.59
C ARG A 403 28.72 -5.51 -0.87
N PRO A 404 29.82 -5.17 -0.19
CA PRO A 404 30.65 -4.03 -0.57
C PRO A 404 31.08 -4.10 -2.03
N GLY A 405 31.06 -2.96 -2.72
CA GLY A 405 31.40 -2.89 -4.14
C GLY A 405 30.60 -1.82 -4.88
N ASP A 406 30.82 -1.81 -6.20
CA ASP A 406 30.19 -0.88 -7.12
C ASP A 406 29.10 -1.56 -7.95
N TYR A 407 27.95 -0.90 -8.01
CA TYR A 407 26.76 -1.35 -8.71
C TYR A 407 26.21 -0.24 -9.60
N THR A 408 25.44 -0.61 -10.62
CA THR A 408 24.74 0.31 -11.50
C THR A 408 23.24 0.19 -11.28
N VAL A 409 22.61 1.29 -10.87
CA VAL A 409 21.16 1.43 -10.84
C VAL A 409 20.69 1.93 -12.19
N VAL A 410 19.70 1.27 -12.79
CA VAL A 410 19.08 1.68 -14.06
C VAL A 410 17.59 1.93 -13.83
N ALA A 411 17.12 3.14 -14.16
CA ALA A 411 15.70 3.50 -14.13
C ALA A 411 15.15 3.56 -15.56
N SER A 412 14.10 2.80 -15.84
CA SER A 412 13.58 2.65 -17.22
C SER A 412 12.06 2.69 -17.27
N THR A 413 11.53 3.08 -18.42
CA THR A 413 10.12 2.95 -18.80
C THR A 413 9.90 1.71 -19.65
N PHE A 414 8.67 1.23 -19.75
CA PHE A 414 8.37 0.08 -20.62
C PHE A 414 8.58 0.43 -22.10
N GLU A 415 8.04 1.57 -22.55
CA GLU A 415 8.21 2.08 -23.91
C GLU A 415 9.34 3.12 -23.96
N ALA A 416 10.08 3.15 -25.07
CA ALA A 416 11.05 4.20 -25.34
C ALA A 416 10.35 5.52 -25.73
N GLY A 417 11.05 6.65 -25.58
CA GLY A 417 10.54 7.97 -25.96
C GLY A 417 9.56 8.61 -24.98
N LEU A 418 9.19 7.93 -23.89
CA LEU A 418 8.32 8.50 -22.86
C LEU A 418 9.06 9.51 -21.98
N LEU A 419 8.61 10.77 -22.00
CA LEU A 419 9.29 11.89 -21.33
C LEU A 419 8.58 12.31 -20.05
N ASN A 420 9.27 12.22 -18.90
CA ASN A 420 8.77 12.82 -17.66
C ASN A 420 9.83 12.86 -16.56
N LYS A 421 9.51 13.62 -15.51
CA LYS A 421 10.26 13.61 -14.25
C LYS A 421 9.88 12.39 -13.41
N PHE A 422 10.81 11.95 -12.60
CA PHE A 422 10.64 10.87 -11.63
C PHE A 422 11.53 11.12 -10.40
N PHE A 423 11.33 10.30 -9.37
CA PHE A 423 12.23 10.23 -8.22
C PHE A 423 12.75 8.81 -8.06
N LEU A 424 14.07 8.68 -7.93
CA LEU A 424 14.74 7.46 -7.50
C LEU A 424 15.13 7.63 -6.03
N THR A 425 14.62 6.80 -5.15
CA THR A 425 15.05 6.73 -3.75
C THR A 425 15.88 5.48 -3.53
N ILE A 426 17.06 5.64 -2.93
CA ILE A 426 17.92 4.55 -2.49
C ILE A 426 17.95 4.59 -0.98
N GLY A 427 17.51 3.50 -0.34
CA GLY A 427 17.67 3.28 1.09
C GLY A 427 18.72 2.21 1.34
N CYS A 428 19.53 2.36 2.39
CA CYS A 428 20.55 1.39 2.77
C CYS A 428 20.75 1.35 4.30
N SER A 429 21.11 0.18 4.84
CA SER A 429 21.48 0.03 6.25
C SER A 429 22.88 0.57 6.58
N THR A 430 23.71 0.85 5.56
CA THR A 430 25.03 1.49 5.69
C THR A 430 25.11 2.76 4.84
N LYS A 431 26.09 3.62 5.14
CA LYS A 431 26.38 4.79 4.29
C LYS A 431 26.76 4.30 2.89
N PHE A 432 26.30 5.01 1.87
CA PHE A 432 26.61 4.70 0.48
C PHE A 432 26.91 6.00 -0.27
N LEU A 433 27.54 5.86 -1.44
CA LEU A 433 27.71 6.94 -2.39
C LEU A 433 26.91 6.63 -3.65
N VAL A 434 26.24 7.64 -4.20
CA VAL A 434 25.56 7.53 -5.48
C VAL A 434 25.97 8.68 -6.40
N THR A 435 26.39 8.36 -7.62
CA THR A 435 26.79 9.34 -8.63
C THR A 435 26.16 9.01 -9.98
N PRO A 436 25.69 10.01 -10.74
CA PRO A 436 25.15 9.77 -12.07
C PRO A 436 26.25 9.22 -13.01
N ILE A 437 25.90 8.26 -13.85
CA ILE A 437 26.77 7.76 -14.91
C ILE A 437 26.44 8.54 -16.20
N PRO A 438 27.39 9.31 -16.76
CA PRO A 438 27.16 10.07 -17.98
C PRO A 438 26.68 9.21 -19.16
N LEU A 439 26.01 9.85 -20.12
CA LEU A 439 25.68 9.20 -21.39
C LEU A 439 26.95 8.76 -22.11
N GLU A 440 26.83 7.70 -22.90
CA GLU A 440 27.90 7.34 -23.82
C GLU A 440 28.19 8.52 -24.75
N GLY A 441 29.45 8.92 -24.81
CA GLY A 441 29.86 10.08 -25.60
C GLY A 441 29.45 11.42 -24.99
N ALA A 442 29.13 11.49 -23.70
CA ALA A 442 28.94 12.77 -23.01
C ALA A 442 30.19 13.66 -23.19
N GLY A 443 29.98 14.87 -23.72
CA GLY A 443 31.06 15.80 -24.08
C GLY A 443 31.73 15.53 -25.44
N MET A 444 31.32 14.49 -26.17
CA MET A 444 31.82 14.18 -27.52
C MET A 444 30.89 14.74 -28.60
N PHE A 445 31.43 15.01 -29.78
CA PHE A 445 30.62 15.26 -30.97
C PHE A 445 29.96 13.96 -31.44
N SER A 446 28.63 13.98 -31.61
CA SER A 446 27.86 12.82 -32.05
C SER A 446 27.35 13.02 -33.48
N LYS A 447 27.47 11.96 -34.30
CA LYS A 447 26.92 11.92 -35.66
C LYS A 447 26.30 10.56 -35.92
N ILE A 448 25.03 10.56 -36.31
CA ILE A 448 24.33 9.36 -36.75
C ILE A 448 24.56 9.19 -38.25
N VAL A 449 24.95 7.99 -38.66
CA VAL A 449 25.13 7.62 -40.06
C VAL A 449 24.21 6.45 -40.35
N ASN A 450 23.31 6.64 -41.32
CA ASN A 450 22.38 5.61 -41.75
C ASN A 450 23.01 4.79 -42.89
N GLY A 451 22.69 3.50 -42.92
CA GLY A 451 23.17 2.55 -43.91
C GLY A 451 22.27 1.34 -44.01
N GLU A 452 22.50 0.53 -45.03
CA GLU A 452 21.72 -0.68 -45.28
C GLU A 452 22.59 -1.83 -45.79
N TRP A 453 22.18 -3.04 -45.43
CA TRP A 453 22.73 -4.28 -45.97
C TRP A 453 21.78 -4.86 -46.99
N ILE A 454 22.16 -4.80 -48.26
CA ILE A 454 21.38 -5.34 -49.38
C ILE A 454 21.99 -6.69 -49.78
N VAL A 455 21.18 -7.75 -49.76
CA VAL A 455 21.58 -9.11 -50.16
C VAL A 455 22.17 -9.10 -51.57
N GLY A 456 23.36 -9.69 -51.73
CA GLY A 456 24.07 -9.77 -53.01
C GLY A 456 24.81 -8.49 -53.44
N VAL A 457 24.60 -7.37 -52.74
CA VAL A 457 25.24 -6.08 -53.06
C VAL A 457 26.21 -5.68 -51.95
N SER A 458 25.70 -5.47 -50.73
CA SER A 458 26.47 -5.01 -49.57
C SER A 458 26.40 -5.95 -48.36
N ALA A 459 25.52 -6.95 -48.35
CA ALA A 459 25.48 -8.00 -47.32
C ALA A 459 26.43 -9.16 -47.65
N MET A 460 27.73 -8.95 -47.40
CA MET A 460 28.77 -9.89 -47.84
C MET A 460 29.38 -10.76 -46.72
N GLY A 461 28.79 -10.75 -45.53
CA GLY A 461 29.22 -11.58 -44.40
C GLY A 461 30.46 -11.04 -43.69
N CYS A 462 31.07 -11.89 -42.86
CA CYS A 462 32.22 -11.55 -42.01
C CYS A 462 33.56 -11.51 -42.76
N SER A 463 34.65 -11.15 -42.06
CA SER A 463 35.98 -10.94 -42.63
C SER A 463 36.59 -12.15 -43.36
N SER A 464 36.13 -13.36 -43.08
CA SER A 464 36.54 -14.57 -43.82
C SER A 464 35.82 -14.74 -45.17
N ASN A 465 34.76 -13.98 -45.44
CA ASN A 465 34.08 -14.00 -46.74
C ASN A 465 34.81 -13.11 -47.74
N GLY A 466 35.05 -13.63 -48.95
CA GLY A 466 35.78 -12.91 -50.02
C GLY A 466 35.13 -11.60 -50.48
N GLY A 467 33.88 -11.34 -50.09
CA GLY A 467 33.16 -10.10 -50.38
C GLY A 467 33.19 -9.05 -49.27
N TYR A 468 33.87 -9.28 -48.14
CA TYR A 468 33.80 -8.45 -46.94
C TYR A 468 34.00 -6.94 -47.19
N ASN A 469 34.84 -6.59 -48.16
CA ASN A 469 35.14 -5.22 -48.57
C ASN A 469 33.97 -4.44 -49.20
N ARG A 470 32.88 -5.12 -49.57
CA ARG A 470 31.65 -4.49 -50.08
C ARG A 470 30.59 -4.24 -49.00
N ASN A 471 30.84 -4.62 -47.75
CA ASN A 471 29.97 -4.23 -46.63
C ASN A 471 29.93 -2.70 -46.48
N PRO A 472 28.85 -2.13 -45.89
CA PRO A 472 28.77 -0.71 -45.56
C PRO A 472 30.02 -0.25 -44.82
N ARG A 473 30.65 0.79 -45.36
CA ARG A 473 31.91 1.34 -44.86
C ARG A 473 31.88 2.84 -44.96
N TYR A 474 32.42 3.50 -43.94
CA TYR A 474 32.40 4.94 -43.83
C TYR A 474 33.82 5.44 -43.57
N GLN A 475 34.17 6.53 -44.23
CA GLN A 475 35.46 7.19 -44.03
C GLN A 475 35.34 8.15 -42.86
N LEU A 476 36.30 8.09 -41.94
CA LEU A 476 36.39 8.94 -40.77
C LEU A 476 37.71 9.70 -40.86
N ASP A 477 37.64 10.99 -41.15
CA ASP A 477 38.81 11.87 -41.24
C ASP A 477 39.03 12.56 -39.89
N VAL A 478 40.03 12.08 -39.15
CA VAL A 478 40.46 12.61 -37.85
C VAL A 478 41.68 13.51 -38.08
N ARG A 479 41.58 14.80 -37.70
CA ARG A 479 42.65 15.80 -37.98
C ARG A 479 43.56 16.07 -36.77
N GLU A 480 43.10 15.69 -35.59
CA GLU A 480 43.76 15.90 -34.31
C GLU A 480 43.55 14.66 -33.46
N LEU A 481 44.41 14.45 -32.47
CA LEU A 481 44.34 13.30 -31.57
C LEU A 481 42.94 13.18 -30.95
N THR A 482 42.19 12.14 -31.32
CA THR A 482 40.76 12.02 -30.99
C THR A 482 40.42 10.61 -30.55
N THR A 483 39.78 10.47 -29.38
CA THR A 483 39.10 9.23 -29.02
C THR A 483 37.83 9.07 -29.88
N VAL A 484 37.72 7.99 -30.64
CA VAL A 484 36.55 7.69 -31.48
C VAL A 484 35.74 6.56 -30.84
N ARG A 485 34.42 6.75 -30.76
CA ARG A 485 33.47 5.71 -30.37
C ARG A 485 32.45 5.50 -31.47
N VAL A 486 32.25 4.25 -31.86
CA VAL A 486 31.28 3.87 -32.88
C VAL A 486 30.35 2.82 -32.28
N ARG A 487 29.05 3.03 -32.50
CA ARG A 487 27.97 2.15 -32.06
C ARG A 487 27.20 1.70 -33.29
N LEU A 488 27.06 0.40 -33.49
CA LEU A 488 26.29 -0.18 -34.58
C LEU A 488 24.97 -0.75 -34.04
N GLN A 489 23.87 -0.30 -34.63
CA GLN A 489 22.50 -0.73 -34.29
C GLN A 489 21.75 -1.10 -35.56
N THR A 490 20.91 -2.14 -35.48
CA THR A 490 20.06 -2.61 -36.58
C THR A 490 18.62 -2.76 -36.11
N PRO A 491 17.97 -1.68 -35.66
CA PRO A 491 16.66 -1.76 -34.98
C PRO A 491 15.55 -2.31 -35.89
N ASP A 492 15.65 -2.11 -37.22
CA ASP A 492 14.62 -2.48 -38.18
C ASP A 492 14.78 -3.90 -38.76
N ILE A 493 15.90 -4.58 -38.49
CA ILE A 493 16.20 -5.92 -39.04
C ILE A 493 15.73 -7.00 -38.06
N LYS A 494 14.81 -7.87 -38.51
CA LYS A 494 14.29 -9.01 -37.72
C LYS A 494 14.48 -10.34 -38.49
N PRO A 495 15.07 -11.39 -37.86
CA PRO A 495 15.74 -11.37 -36.55
C PRO A 495 16.99 -10.48 -36.55
N ILE A 496 17.40 -10.01 -35.37
CA ILE A 496 18.60 -9.15 -35.25
C ILE A 496 19.82 -9.94 -35.75
N PRO A 497 20.55 -9.43 -36.76
CA PRO A 497 21.69 -10.13 -37.32
C PRO A 497 22.85 -10.15 -36.34
N THR A 498 23.73 -11.15 -36.47
CA THR A 498 25.03 -11.11 -35.80
C THR A 498 25.91 -10.10 -36.51
N THR A 499 26.26 -9.01 -35.83
CA THR A 499 27.02 -7.90 -36.42
C THR A 499 28.39 -7.75 -35.75
N ASN A 500 29.26 -7.00 -36.41
CA ASN A 500 30.56 -6.55 -35.91
C ASN A 500 30.81 -5.15 -36.47
N VAL A 501 31.48 -4.30 -35.69
CA VAL A 501 32.02 -3.03 -36.19
C VAL A 501 33.52 -2.99 -35.91
N THR A 502 34.30 -2.70 -36.95
CA THR A 502 35.75 -2.64 -36.87
C THR A 502 36.26 -1.38 -37.54
N ILE A 503 37.18 -0.68 -36.87
CA ILE A 503 37.87 0.50 -37.37
C ILE A 503 39.21 0.04 -37.93
N PHE A 504 39.49 0.42 -39.18
CA PHE A 504 40.73 0.11 -39.86
C PHE A 504 41.49 1.38 -40.21
N GLU A 505 42.81 1.31 -40.15
CA GLU A 505 43.69 2.34 -40.68
C GLU A 505 43.57 2.41 -42.20
N ARG A 506 43.44 3.62 -42.72
CA ARG A 506 43.44 3.87 -44.16
C ARG A 506 44.87 4.04 -44.64
N ASN A 507 45.29 3.24 -45.61
CA ASN A 507 46.56 3.45 -46.31
C ASN A 507 46.31 4.05 -47.70
N GLY A 508 47.18 4.96 -48.14
CA GLY A 508 47.06 5.69 -49.42
C GLY A 508 47.14 4.82 -50.67
N ALA A 509 47.51 3.54 -50.53
CA ALA A 509 47.75 2.60 -51.64
C ALA A 509 46.50 1.80 -52.12
N GLY A 510 45.28 2.21 -51.76
CA GLY A 510 44.04 1.61 -52.29
C GLY A 510 43.69 0.20 -51.79
N LYS A 511 44.49 -0.40 -50.90
CA LYS A 511 44.16 -1.69 -50.26
C LYS A 511 43.13 -1.48 -49.12
N PRO A 512 41.94 -2.12 -49.18
CA PRO A 512 41.00 -2.06 -48.08
C PRO A 512 41.52 -2.89 -46.88
N PHE A 513 41.41 -2.33 -45.66
CA PHE A 513 41.72 -2.99 -44.38
C PHE A 513 43.21 -3.32 -44.14
N VAL A 514 44.05 -2.30 -43.95
CA VAL A 514 45.50 -2.50 -43.76
C VAL A 514 45.84 -2.95 -42.34
N LYS A 515 45.32 -2.24 -41.34
CA LYS A 515 45.56 -2.53 -39.94
C LYS A 515 44.29 -2.30 -39.16
N GLU A 516 43.88 -3.29 -38.38
CA GLU A 516 42.79 -3.14 -37.43
C GLU A 516 43.24 -2.21 -36.29
N VAL A 517 42.53 -1.11 -36.11
CA VAL A 517 42.77 -0.13 -35.03
C VAL A 517 42.02 -0.57 -33.77
N ALA A 518 40.75 -0.94 -33.94
CA ALA A 518 39.90 -1.44 -32.86
C ALA A 518 38.72 -2.21 -33.45
N THR A 519 38.22 -3.21 -32.72
CA THR A 519 37.04 -3.99 -33.09
C THR A 519 36.07 -4.13 -31.92
N SER A 520 34.78 -4.32 -32.22
CA SER A 520 33.78 -4.71 -31.23
C SER A 520 33.92 -6.16 -30.74
N GLY A 521 34.81 -6.94 -31.37
CA GLY A 521 35.09 -8.33 -31.01
C GLY A 521 34.27 -9.34 -31.81
N PRO A 522 33.81 -10.45 -31.22
CA PRO A 522 33.10 -11.49 -31.95
C PRO A 522 31.77 -11.00 -32.53
N TYR A 523 31.33 -11.61 -33.62
CA TYR A 523 30.02 -11.33 -34.20
C TYR A 523 28.93 -11.82 -33.23
N THR A 524 28.06 -10.91 -32.79
CA THR A 524 26.92 -11.27 -31.94
C THR A 524 25.67 -10.49 -32.33
N ASN A 525 24.51 -10.96 -31.89
CA ASN A 525 23.23 -10.27 -32.06
C ASN A 525 22.98 -9.20 -30.98
N ALA A 526 23.97 -8.92 -30.12
CA ALA A 526 23.93 -7.78 -29.20
C ALA A 526 24.43 -6.51 -29.88
N ILE A 527 24.02 -5.35 -29.37
CA ILE A 527 24.48 -4.05 -29.86
C ILE A 527 26.01 -3.97 -29.81
N GLN A 528 26.63 -3.84 -30.97
CA GLN A 528 28.07 -3.78 -31.11
C GLN A 528 28.56 -2.35 -30.97
N GLY A 529 29.73 -2.19 -30.37
CA GLY A 529 30.43 -0.91 -30.38
C GLY A 529 31.91 -1.08 -30.19
N VAL A 530 32.65 -0.09 -30.67
CA VAL A 530 34.10 -0.04 -30.64
C VAL A 530 34.52 1.33 -30.13
N ALA A 531 35.49 1.34 -29.24
CA ALA A 531 36.14 2.56 -28.77
C ALA A 531 37.63 2.43 -29.09
N THR A 532 38.20 3.46 -29.67
CA THR A 532 39.64 3.54 -29.85
C THR A 532 40.27 4.13 -28.59
N ASN A 533 41.57 3.92 -28.41
CA ASN A 533 42.37 4.87 -27.63
C ASN A 533 42.48 6.19 -28.42
N ASP A 534 43.19 7.18 -27.90
CA ASP A 534 43.48 8.41 -28.64
C ASP A 534 44.16 8.07 -29.98
N VAL A 535 43.49 8.36 -31.12
CA VAL A 535 43.94 8.04 -32.50
C VAL A 535 44.24 9.29 -33.30
#